data_AF-A0A950YKB7-F1
#
_entry.id   AF-A0A950YKB7-F1
#
_cell.length_a   1.000
_cell.length_b   1.000
_cell.length_c   1.000
_cell.angle_alpha   90.00
_cell.angle_beta   90.00
_cell.angle_gamma   90.00
#
_symmetry.space_group_name_H-M   'P 1'
#
loop_
_entity.id
_entity.type
_entity.pdbx_description
1 polymer ?
#
loop_
_entity_poly.entity_id
_entity_poly.type
_entity_poly.pdbx_seq_one_letter_code
_entity_poly.pdbx_strand_id
1 'polypeptide(L)'
;MTARTTPRIRIVGHGRDFRVRASGDWEAEPLAGLREACRVATALDKLTRESVQRARAAGHSWTEIGQALGVTKQAAWEHYSGEQ
;
A
#
# COMPACT_ATOMS: atom_id res chain seq x y z
N MET A 1 -8.67 25.99 24.93
CA MET A 1 -7.88 25.64 23.73
C MET A 1 -7.65 24.14 23.76
N THR A 2 -8.39 23.37 22.96
CA THR A 2 -8.18 21.91 22.85
C THR A 2 -6.84 21.66 22.18
N ALA A 3 -5.96 20.86 22.78
CA ALA A 3 -4.64 20.57 22.21
C ALA A 3 -4.81 19.72 20.94
N ARG A 4 -4.28 20.21 19.82
CA ARG A 4 -4.30 19.47 18.54
C ARG A 4 -3.29 18.33 18.58
N THR A 5 -3.68 17.21 17.98
CA THR A 5 -2.96 15.95 17.93
C THR A 5 -2.67 15.56 16.50
N THR A 6 -1.42 15.19 16.23
CA THR A 6 -0.95 14.86 14.89
C THR A 6 -1.72 13.66 14.30
N PRO A 7 -2.23 13.78 13.06
CA PRO A 7 -2.84 12.67 12.32
C PRO A 7 -1.93 11.44 12.23
N ARG A 8 -2.52 10.27 12.46
CA ARG A 8 -1.85 8.96 12.42
C ARG A 8 -2.76 7.92 11.77
N ILE A 9 -2.18 7.02 11.00
CA ILE A 9 -2.86 5.86 10.43
C ILE A 9 -2.33 4.57 11.06
N ARG A 10 -3.23 3.64 11.36
CA ARG A 10 -2.90 2.26 11.70
C ARG A 10 -3.70 1.30 10.82
N ILE A 11 -3.02 0.34 10.22
CA ILE A 11 -3.64 -0.80 9.54
C ILE A 11 -3.85 -1.90 10.58
N VAL A 12 -5.06 -2.46 10.63
CA VAL A 12 -5.41 -3.56 11.55
C VAL A 12 -6.26 -4.62 10.86
N GLY A 13 -6.26 -5.84 11.41
CA GLY A 13 -7.01 -6.97 10.87
C GLY A 13 -6.24 -7.80 9.86
N HIS A 14 -6.91 -8.78 9.27
CA HIS A 14 -6.37 -9.67 8.24
C HIS A 14 -7.49 -10.13 7.29
N GLY A 15 -7.13 -10.55 6.08
CA GLY A 15 -8.09 -11.04 5.09
C GLY A 15 -9.21 -10.03 4.80
N ARG A 16 -10.45 -10.45 5.00
CA ARG A 16 -11.66 -9.63 4.72
C ARG A 16 -11.90 -8.54 5.78
N ASP A 17 -11.27 -8.63 6.95
CA ASP A 17 -11.41 -7.66 8.05
C ASP A 17 -10.29 -6.62 8.06
N PHE A 18 -9.49 -6.56 6.99
CA PHE A 18 -8.42 -5.60 6.82
C PHE A 18 -8.98 -4.17 6.74
N ARG A 19 -8.60 -3.30 7.68
CA ARG A 19 -9.16 -1.95 7.80
C ARG A 19 -8.11 -0.92 8.20
N VAL A 20 -8.30 0.29 7.71
CA VAL A 20 -7.52 1.47 8.10
C VAL A 20 -8.23 2.18 9.25
N ARG A 21 -7.49 2.48 10.32
CA ARG A 21 -7.95 3.34 11.41
C ARG A 21 -7.14 4.64 11.41
N ALA A 22 -7.85 5.75 11.29
CA ALA A 22 -7.31 7.09 11.43
C ALA A 22 -7.51 7.57 12.88
N SER A 23 -6.51 8.26 13.44
CA SER A 23 -6.59 8.93 14.75
C SER A 23 -5.87 10.27 14.71
N GLY A 24 -6.19 11.19 15.62
CA GLY A 24 -5.68 12.56 15.64
C GLY A 24 -6.68 13.55 15.04
N ASP A 25 -6.29 14.82 14.91
CA ASP A 25 -7.20 15.88 14.47
C ASP A 25 -7.15 16.11 12.96
N TRP A 26 -7.75 15.17 12.21
CA TRP A 26 -7.74 15.18 10.73
C TRP A 26 -8.47 16.37 10.12
N GLU A 27 -9.54 16.85 10.77
CA GLU A 27 -10.29 18.04 10.33
C GLU A 27 -9.50 19.32 10.60
N ALA A 28 -8.77 19.38 11.71
CA ALA A 28 -7.98 20.55 12.08
C ALA A 28 -6.62 20.59 11.36
N GLU A 29 -6.09 19.44 10.95
CA GLU A 29 -4.80 19.30 10.27
C GLU A 29 -4.88 18.50 8.95
N PRO A 30 -5.68 18.95 7.96
CA PRO A 30 -5.98 18.16 6.75
C PRO A 30 -4.75 17.84 5.91
N LEU A 31 -3.78 18.77 5.81
CA LEU A 31 -2.53 18.52 5.08
C LEU A 31 -1.60 17.53 5.80
N ALA A 32 -1.62 17.49 7.13
CA ALA A 32 -0.86 16.49 7.88
C ALA A 32 -1.49 15.09 7.70
N GLY A 33 -2.82 15.02 7.72
CA GLY A 33 -3.56 13.80 7.40
C GLY A 33 -3.25 13.28 6.00
N LEU A 34 -3.27 14.15 4.99
CA LEU A 34 -2.93 13.77 3.61
C LEU A 34 -1.50 13.23 3.50
N ARG A 35 -0.51 13.90 4.12
CA ARG A 35 0.88 13.41 4.12
C ARG A 35 0.99 12.03 4.76
N GLU A 36 0.25 11.79 5.84
CA GLU A 36 0.25 10.48 6.50
C GLU A 36 -0.37 9.41 5.62
N ALA A 37 -1.47 9.70 4.93
CA ALA A 37 -2.06 8.80 3.94
C ALA A 37 -1.08 8.48 2.79
N CYS A 38 -0.39 9.49 2.25
CA CYS A 38 0.64 9.29 1.22
C CYS A 38 1.77 8.39 1.70
N ARG A 39 2.25 8.57 2.95
CA ARG A 39 3.30 7.70 3.51
C ARG A 39 2.88 6.24 3.56
N VAL A 40 1.64 5.97 3.99
CA VAL A 40 1.10 4.61 4.03
C VAL A 40 0.97 4.04 2.61
N ALA A 41 0.48 4.82 1.65
CA ALA A 41 0.39 4.39 0.26
C ALA A 41 1.77 4.04 -0.32
N THR A 42 2.79 4.87 -0.08
CA THR A 42 4.18 4.60 -0.51
C THR A 42 4.74 3.34 0.17
N ALA A 43 4.47 3.12 1.45
CA ALA A 43 4.93 1.91 2.14
C ALA A 43 4.28 0.64 1.57
N LEU A 44 2.99 0.69 1.25
CA LEU A 44 2.26 -0.42 0.61
C LEU A 44 2.74 -0.68 -0.81
N ASP A 45 3.02 0.36 -1.61
CA ASP A 45 3.60 0.21 -2.95
C ASP A 45 4.95 -0.51 -2.89
N LYS A 46 5.84 -0.08 -1.99
CA LYS A 46 7.15 -0.73 -1.78
C LYS A 46 7.00 -2.20 -1.39
N LEU A 47 6.13 -2.50 -0.41
CA LEU A 47 5.85 -3.88 0.00
C LEU A 47 5.31 -4.72 -1.17
N THR A 48 4.47 -4.13 -2.02
CA THR A 48 3.91 -4.80 -3.20
C THR A 48 5.01 -5.13 -4.20
N ARG A 49 5.89 -4.17 -4.52
CA ARG A 49 7.06 -4.39 -5.40
C ARG A 49 7.96 -5.50 -4.87
N GLU A 50 8.32 -5.45 -3.59
CA GLU A 50 9.13 -6.51 -2.95
C GLU A 50 8.44 -7.88 -3.03
N SER A 51 7.13 -7.92 -2.83
CA SER A 51 6.36 -9.17 -2.89
C SER A 51 6.32 -9.73 -4.33
N VAL A 52 6.19 -8.87 -5.33
CA VAL A 52 6.28 -9.26 -6.75
C VAL A 52 7.66 -9.82 -7.07
N GLN A 53 8.73 -9.16 -6.63
CA GLN A 53 10.10 -9.66 -6.80
C GLN A 53 10.31 -11.02 -6.13
N ARG A 54 9.81 -11.20 -4.90
CA ARG A 54 9.84 -12.50 -4.20
C ARG A 54 9.07 -13.57 -4.95
N ALA A 55 7.88 -13.26 -5.48
CA ALA A 55 7.09 -14.20 -6.27
C ALA A 55 7.81 -14.60 -7.57
N ARG A 56 8.43 -13.63 -8.26
CA ARG A 56 9.27 -13.89 -9.44
C ARG A 56 10.48 -14.78 -9.11
N ALA A 57 11.18 -14.49 -8.01
CA ALA A 57 12.31 -15.27 -7.55
C ALA A 57 11.92 -16.71 -7.15
N ALA A 58 10.69 -16.90 -6.64
CA ALA A 58 10.11 -18.21 -6.35
C ALA A 58 9.63 -18.98 -7.60
N GLY A 59 9.75 -18.38 -8.80
CA GLY A 59 9.41 -19.03 -10.07
C GLY A 59 7.98 -18.79 -10.58
N HIS A 60 7.14 -18.03 -9.87
CA HIS A 60 5.78 -17.73 -10.33
C HIS A 60 5.78 -16.91 -11.61
N SER A 61 4.94 -17.28 -12.56
CA SER A 61 4.78 -16.60 -13.84
C SER A 61 4.15 -15.21 -13.71
N TRP A 62 4.38 -14.33 -14.69
CA TRP A 62 3.70 -13.03 -14.76
C TRP A 62 2.17 -13.14 -14.83
N THR A 63 1.66 -14.28 -15.32
CA THR A 63 0.21 -14.54 -15.33
C THR A 63 -0.32 -14.75 -13.92
N GLU A 64 0.32 -15.61 -13.12
CA GLU A 64 -0.08 -15.86 -11.71
C GLU A 64 0.06 -14.60 -10.87
N ILE A 65 1.13 -13.82 -11.08
CA ILE A 65 1.35 -12.55 -10.38
C ILE A 65 0.27 -11.52 -10.75
N GLY A 66 -0.05 -11.39 -12.04
CA GLY A 66 -1.15 -10.52 -12.49
C GLY A 66 -2.48 -10.90 -11.84
N GLN A 67 -2.80 -12.20 -11.80
CA GLN A 67 -4.01 -12.70 -11.13
C GLN A 67 -4.04 -12.35 -9.64
N ALA A 68 -2.93 -12.53 -8.92
CA ALA A 68 -2.83 -12.19 -7.50
C ALA A 68 -2.96 -10.68 -7.24
N LEU A 69 -2.44 -9.84 -8.14
CA LEU A 69 -2.56 -8.38 -8.09
C LEU A 69 -3.93 -7.87 -8.56
N GLY A 70 -4.76 -8.72 -9.16
CA GLY A 70 -6.04 -8.31 -9.77
C GLY A 70 -5.87 -7.52 -11.08
N VAL A 71 -4.75 -7.67 -11.78
CA VAL A 71 -4.45 -6.99 -13.06
C VAL A 71 -4.13 -7.99 -14.16
N THR A 72 -4.04 -7.53 -15.41
CA THR A 72 -3.63 -8.39 -16.52
C THR A 72 -2.13 -8.72 -16.44
N LYS A 73 -1.72 -9.84 -17.06
CA LYS A 73 -0.30 -10.20 -17.22
C LYS A 73 0.52 -9.04 -17.78
N GLN A 74 0.01 -8.37 -18.82
CA GLN A 74 0.71 -7.28 -19.48
C GLN A 74 0.89 -6.09 -18.53
N ALA A 75 -0.17 -5.70 -17.80
CA ALA A 75 -0.09 -4.62 -16.82
C ALA A 75 0.91 -4.95 -15.69
N ALA A 76 0.93 -6.19 -15.20
CA ALA A 76 1.91 -6.63 -14.21
C ALA A 76 3.34 -6.60 -14.77
N TRP A 77 3.54 -7.07 -16.00
CA TRP A 77 4.85 -7.06 -16.64
C TRP A 77 5.35 -5.63 -16.86
N GLU A 78 4.57 -4.75 -17.46
CA GLU A 78 4.96 -3.35 -17.71
C GLU A 78 5.30 -2.61 -16.42
N HIS A 79 4.54 -2.85 -15.35
CA HIS A 79 4.70 -2.11 -14.09
C HIS A 79 5.87 -2.62 -13.23
N TYR A 80 6.19 -3.92 -13.30
CA TYR A 80 7.12 -4.56 -12.35
C TYR A 80 8.33 -5.25 -13.00
N SER A 81 8.43 -5.33 -14.33
CA SER A 81 9.60 -5.93 -15.01
C SER A 81 10.73 -4.94 -15.32
N GLY A 82 10.47 -3.63 -15.19
CA GLY A 82 11.37 -2.55 -15.64
C GLY A 82 12.31 -1.94 -14.61
N GLU A 83 12.42 -2.49 -13.39
CA GLU A 83 13.37 -2.02 -12.37
C GLU A 83 14.41 -3.12 -12.09
N GLN A 84 15.59 -2.97 -12.68
CA GLN A 84 16.81 -3.76 -12.44
C GLN A 84 17.92 -2.82 -11.99
#